data_AF-A0A933C0T0-F1
#
_entry.id   AF-A0A933C0T0-F1
#
_cell.length_a   1.000
_cell.length_b   1.000
_cell.length_c   1.000
_cell.angle_alpha   90.00
_cell.angle_beta   90.00
_cell.angle_gamma   90.00
#
_symmetry.space_group_name_H-M   'P 1'
#
loop_
_entity.id
_entity.type
_entity.pdbx_description
1 polymer ?
#
loop_
_entity_poly.entity_id
_entity_poly.type
_entity_poly.pdbx_seq_one_letter_code
_entity_poly.pdbx_strand_id
1 'polypeptide(L)'
;GLSPNTGAAGWFHPEVHVFSRLGKFVKDLVEAGGRAGVGSHGQLQGLGYHWELWAMHSGGLSNHDALRVATILGAEGIGLDKDIGSIEPGKLADLVVLDANPLQNMRNTNTIRYVMKNGRLYDGDTLDEVWPRQKKAGPFYWQREGAPATAAGVR
;
A
#
# COMPACT_ATOMS: atom_id res chain seq x y z
N GLY A 1 -16.49 -39.51 -24.59
CA GLY A 1 -16.96 -38.71 -23.44
C GLY A 1 -16.10 -39.09 -22.26
N LEU A 2 -15.31 -38.17 -21.72
CA LEU A 2 -14.39 -38.46 -20.64
C LEU A 2 -15.02 -38.11 -19.28
N SER A 3 -14.80 -39.02 -18.35
CA SER A 3 -15.25 -39.12 -16.96
C SER A 3 -14.87 -37.91 -16.09
N PRO A 4 -15.65 -37.57 -15.04
CA PRO A 4 -15.34 -36.49 -14.12
C PRO A 4 -14.41 -36.97 -13.01
N ASN A 5 -13.30 -36.26 -12.77
CA ASN A 5 -12.76 -36.21 -11.41
C ASN A 5 -11.81 -35.03 -11.15
N THR A 6 -11.91 -34.55 -9.91
CA THR A 6 -10.91 -33.88 -9.07
C THR A 6 -11.03 -32.36 -8.85
N GLY A 7 -11.28 -32.01 -7.58
CA GLY A 7 -10.93 -30.74 -6.97
C GLY A 7 -12.10 -29.97 -6.36
N ALA A 8 -12.23 -30.01 -5.03
CA ALA A 8 -13.21 -29.23 -4.27
C ALA A 8 -13.05 -27.72 -4.53
N ALA A 9 -13.88 -27.18 -5.41
CA ALA A 9 -14.19 -25.75 -5.40
C ALA A 9 -14.94 -25.48 -4.10
N GLY A 10 -14.28 -24.82 -3.15
CA GLY A 10 -14.92 -24.39 -1.91
C GLY A 10 -16.20 -23.63 -2.25
N TRP A 11 -17.32 -24.04 -1.66
CA TRP A 11 -18.57 -23.29 -1.72
C TRP A 11 -18.37 -21.97 -0.97
N PHE A 12 -18.00 -20.91 -1.70
CA PHE A 12 -17.95 -19.56 -1.17
C PHE A 12 -19.31 -18.90 -1.42
N HIS A 13 -20.07 -18.64 -0.36
CA HIS A 13 -21.28 -17.82 -0.44
C HIS A 13 -20.94 -16.42 -1.00
N PRO A 14 -21.80 -15.74 -1.78
CA PRO A 14 -21.55 -14.35 -2.19
C PRO A 14 -21.26 -13.40 -1.01
N GLU A 15 -21.73 -13.79 0.17
CA GLU A 15 -21.48 -13.10 1.44
C GLU A 15 -20.05 -13.26 1.99
N VAL A 16 -19.24 -14.21 1.50
CA VAL A 16 -17.81 -14.28 1.86
C VAL A 16 -16.96 -13.24 1.13
N HIS A 17 -17.55 -12.40 0.27
CA HIS A 17 -16.91 -11.19 -0.26
C HIS A 17 -16.91 -10.07 0.79
N VAL A 18 -16.45 -10.38 2.01
CA VAL A 18 -16.36 -9.41 3.11
C VAL A 18 -15.59 -8.17 2.66
N PHE A 19 -14.53 -8.35 1.87
CA PHE A 19 -13.72 -7.26 1.35
C PHE A 19 -14.47 -6.30 0.42
N SER A 20 -15.38 -6.78 -0.44
CA SER A 20 -16.15 -5.88 -1.31
C SER A 20 -17.21 -5.12 -0.53
N ARG A 21 -17.85 -5.76 0.47
CA ARG A 21 -18.78 -5.08 1.38
C ARG A 21 -18.08 -4.02 2.24
N LEU A 22 -16.92 -4.36 2.81
CA LEU A 22 -16.10 -3.41 3.58
C LEU A 22 -15.57 -2.28 2.70
N GLY A 23 -15.07 -2.59 1.50
CA GLY A 23 -14.65 -1.58 0.54
C GLY A 23 -15.79 -0.66 0.12
N LYS A 24 -17.01 -1.20 -0.08
CA LYS A 24 -18.20 -0.40 -0.37
C LYS A 24 -18.57 0.53 0.79
N PHE A 25 -18.46 0.04 2.03
CA PHE A 25 -18.65 0.89 3.20
C PHE A 25 -17.62 2.04 3.24
N VAL A 26 -16.34 1.75 3.00
CA VAL A 26 -15.28 2.78 2.94
C VAL A 26 -15.59 3.81 1.84
N LYS A 27 -16.01 3.36 0.66
CA LYS A 27 -16.45 4.23 -0.43
C LYS A 27 -17.57 5.17 0.03
N ASP A 28 -18.67 4.60 0.52
CA ASP A 28 -19.86 5.38 0.89
C ASP A 28 -19.54 6.35 2.05
N LEU A 29 -18.65 5.97 2.98
CA LEU A 29 -18.14 6.84 4.04
C LEU A 29 -17.35 8.04 3.50
N VAL A 30 -16.38 7.80 2.60
CA VAL A 30 -15.51 8.84 2.05
C VAL A 30 -16.31 9.81 1.16
N GLU A 31 -17.24 9.29 0.34
CA GLU A 31 -18.13 10.13 -0.49
C GLU A 31 -19.07 10.99 0.35
N ALA A 32 -19.44 10.55 1.55
CA ALA A 32 -20.21 11.33 2.52
C ALA A 32 -19.36 12.36 3.30
N GLY A 33 -18.07 12.51 3.00
CA GLY A 33 -17.15 13.41 3.70
C GLY A 33 -16.54 12.84 4.98
N GLY A 34 -16.74 11.55 5.23
CA GLY A 34 -16.09 10.82 6.32
C GLY A 34 -14.60 10.56 6.04
N ARG A 35 -13.87 10.21 7.10
CA ARG A 35 -12.43 9.88 7.03
C ARG A 35 -12.22 8.38 7.15
N ALA A 36 -11.32 7.86 6.33
CA ALA A 36 -10.82 6.50 6.41
C ALA A 36 -9.30 6.49 6.23
N GLY A 37 -8.65 5.49 6.80
CA GLY A 37 -7.20 5.26 6.66
C GLY A 37 -6.92 3.77 6.44
N VAL A 38 -5.80 3.47 5.79
CA VAL A 38 -5.36 2.10 5.51
C VAL A 38 -4.65 1.50 6.72
N GLY A 39 -5.00 0.27 7.10
CA GLY A 39 -4.33 -0.48 8.17
C GLY A 39 -4.17 -1.96 7.81
N SER A 40 -2.93 -2.44 7.63
CA SER A 40 -2.63 -3.78 7.10
C SER A 40 -2.14 -4.81 8.12
N HIS A 41 -2.23 -4.49 9.42
CA HIS A 41 -1.83 -5.36 10.53
C HIS A 41 -0.36 -5.87 10.48
N GLY A 42 0.49 -5.30 9.62
CA GLY A 42 1.91 -5.61 9.52
C GLY A 42 2.26 -7.03 9.03
N GLN A 43 1.30 -7.78 8.48
CA GLN A 43 1.52 -9.20 8.13
C GLN A 43 2.55 -9.43 7.03
N LEU A 44 2.63 -8.51 6.06
CA LEU A 44 3.67 -8.49 5.03
C LEU A 44 4.19 -7.06 4.88
N GLN A 45 5.42 -6.83 5.32
CA GLN A 45 6.03 -5.50 5.35
C GLN A 45 6.05 -4.90 3.94
N GLY A 46 5.54 -3.67 3.81
CA GLY A 46 5.32 -3.02 2.51
C GLY A 46 4.09 -3.53 1.77
N LEU A 47 4.10 -4.79 1.30
CA LEU A 47 3.06 -5.33 0.41
C LEU A 47 1.66 -5.34 1.02
N GLY A 48 1.53 -5.66 2.31
CA GLY A 48 0.23 -5.72 2.98
C GLY A 48 -0.51 -4.38 2.94
N TYR A 49 0.21 -3.26 2.96
CA TYR A 49 -0.39 -1.93 2.86
C TYR A 49 -1.07 -1.72 1.49
N HIS A 50 -0.39 -2.10 0.41
CA HIS A 50 -0.97 -2.04 -0.94
C HIS A 50 -2.17 -2.97 -1.09
N TRP A 51 -2.12 -4.18 -0.52
CA TRP A 51 -3.23 -5.12 -0.59
C TRP A 51 -4.47 -4.62 0.13
N GLU A 52 -4.31 -4.01 1.29
CA GLU A 52 -5.42 -3.40 2.02
C GLU A 52 -6.03 -2.24 1.22
N LEU A 53 -5.19 -1.38 0.64
CA LEU A 53 -5.65 -0.31 -0.25
C LEU A 53 -6.42 -0.85 -1.46
N TRP A 54 -5.94 -1.94 -2.07
CA TRP A 54 -6.61 -2.59 -3.20
C TRP A 54 -7.93 -3.24 -2.80
N ALA A 55 -8.01 -3.79 -1.59
CA ALA A 55 -9.25 -4.33 -1.04
C ALA A 55 -10.29 -3.21 -0.85
N MET A 56 -9.91 -2.06 -0.29
CA MET A 56 -10.78 -0.89 -0.19
C MET A 56 -11.24 -0.41 -1.57
N HIS A 57 -10.31 -0.30 -2.52
CA HIS A 57 -10.60 0.07 -3.92
C HIS A 57 -11.57 -0.90 -4.61
N SER A 58 -11.50 -2.21 -4.31
CA SER A 58 -12.38 -3.22 -4.91
C SER A 58 -13.87 -3.03 -4.61
N GLY A 59 -14.20 -2.24 -3.58
CA GLY A 59 -15.57 -1.82 -3.27
C GLY A 59 -16.11 -0.66 -4.10
N GLY A 60 -15.33 -0.16 -5.08
CA GLY A 60 -15.71 0.92 -5.98
C GLY A 60 -15.23 2.31 -5.57
N LEU A 61 -14.34 2.41 -4.58
CA LEU A 61 -13.67 3.67 -4.21
C LEU A 61 -12.82 4.15 -5.39
N SER A 62 -12.95 5.42 -5.80
CA SER A 62 -12.20 5.95 -6.94
C SER A 62 -10.69 5.84 -6.73
N ASN A 63 -9.89 5.78 -7.81
CA ASN A 63 -8.43 5.73 -7.68
C ASN A 63 -7.90 6.94 -6.89
N HIS A 64 -8.47 8.12 -7.14
CA HIS A 64 -8.09 9.33 -6.44
C HIS A 64 -8.43 9.29 -4.94
N ASP A 65 -9.63 8.86 -4.58
CA ASP A 65 -10.02 8.78 -3.17
C ASP A 65 -9.30 7.67 -2.42
N ALA A 66 -8.99 6.55 -3.08
CA ALA A 66 -8.10 5.54 -2.53
C ALA A 66 -6.71 6.13 -2.19
N LEU A 67 -6.13 6.94 -3.07
CA LEU A 67 -4.88 7.65 -2.76
C LEU A 67 -5.04 8.62 -1.58
N ARG A 68 -6.17 9.33 -1.48
CA ARG A 68 -6.46 10.19 -0.32
C ARG A 68 -6.58 9.40 0.98
N VAL A 69 -7.24 8.24 0.97
CA VAL A 69 -7.31 7.30 2.10
C VAL A 69 -5.92 6.81 2.51
N ALA A 70 -5.05 6.56 1.54
CA ALA A 70 -3.66 6.16 1.77
C ALA A 70 -2.74 7.30 2.23
N THR A 71 -3.19 8.57 2.16
CA THR A 71 -2.35 9.74 2.43
C THR A 71 -3.05 10.74 3.35
N ILE A 72 -3.66 11.79 2.81
CA ILE A 72 -4.17 12.92 3.58
C ILE A 72 -5.27 12.55 4.58
N LEU A 73 -6.20 11.65 4.24
CA LEU A 73 -7.25 11.25 5.18
C LEU A 73 -6.70 10.40 6.33
N GLY A 74 -5.67 9.61 6.06
CA GLY A 74 -4.91 8.90 7.09
C GLY A 74 -4.19 9.88 8.02
N ALA A 75 -3.51 10.89 7.46
CA ALA A 75 -2.82 11.93 8.23
C ALA A 75 -3.79 12.75 9.09
N GLU A 76 -4.94 13.15 8.56
CA GLU A 76 -6.02 13.82 9.31
C GLU A 76 -6.56 12.93 10.43
N GLY A 77 -6.70 11.63 10.17
CA GLY A 77 -7.18 10.65 11.16
C GLY A 77 -6.28 10.51 12.38
N ILE A 78 -4.98 10.76 12.23
CA ILE A 78 -3.99 10.72 13.32
C ILE A 78 -3.51 12.11 13.77
N GLY A 79 -4.09 13.19 13.23
CA GLY A 79 -3.78 14.57 13.60
C GLY A 79 -2.40 15.08 13.12
N LEU A 80 -1.86 14.52 12.03
CA LEU A 80 -0.57 14.90 11.43
C LEU A 80 -0.73 15.56 10.05
N ASP A 81 -1.94 16.00 9.69
CA ASP A 81 -2.25 16.62 8.40
C ASP A 81 -1.47 17.93 8.14
N LYS A 82 -0.97 18.58 9.19
CA LYS A 82 -0.09 19.75 9.09
C LYS A 82 1.35 19.42 8.74
N ASP A 83 1.77 18.18 8.96
CA ASP A 83 3.16 17.73 8.80
C ASP A 83 3.34 16.80 7.60
N ILE A 84 2.35 15.96 7.27
CA ILE A 84 2.41 14.92 6.23
C ILE A 84 1.06 14.73 5.51
N GLY A 85 1.04 13.90 4.47
CA GLY A 85 -0.17 13.43 3.80
C GLY A 85 -0.54 14.17 2.52
N SER A 86 0.06 15.33 2.25
CA SER A 86 -0.06 16.03 0.96
C SER A 86 1.25 16.74 0.59
N ILE A 87 1.38 17.11 -0.70
CA ILE A 87 2.54 17.83 -1.22
C ILE A 87 2.25 19.33 -1.16
N GLU A 88 2.62 19.94 -0.03
CA GLU A 88 2.41 21.37 0.24
C GLU A 88 3.66 22.00 0.88
N PRO A 89 3.97 23.27 0.60
CA PRO A 89 5.06 23.98 1.27
C PRO A 89 4.88 23.98 2.79
N GLY A 90 5.96 23.71 3.52
CA GLY A 90 5.98 23.66 4.99
C GLY A 90 5.83 22.26 5.59
N LYS A 91 5.37 21.27 4.81
CA LYS A 91 5.29 19.86 5.25
C LYS A 91 6.64 19.14 5.12
N LEU A 92 6.74 17.98 5.78
CA LEU A 92 7.87 17.07 5.61
C LEU A 92 7.94 16.59 4.16
N ALA A 93 9.17 16.49 3.64
CA ALA A 93 9.43 15.93 2.33
C ALA A 93 9.39 14.39 2.38
N ASP A 94 8.18 13.85 2.58
CA ASP A 94 7.84 12.44 2.58
C ASP A 94 7.05 12.12 1.30
N LEU A 95 7.68 11.41 0.37
CA LEU A 95 7.16 11.19 -0.99
C LEU A 95 7.40 9.75 -1.44
N VAL A 96 6.55 9.27 -2.34
CA VAL A 96 6.77 8.03 -3.10
C VAL A 96 6.74 8.36 -4.58
N VAL A 97 7.74 7.88 -5.33
CA VAL A 97 7.82 8.03 -6.79
C VAL A 97 7.52 6.67 -7.40
N LEU A 98 6.57 6.64 -8.34
CA LEU A 98 6.08 5.43 -8.99
C LEU A 98 6.48 5.43 -10.47
N ASP A 99 6.85 4.26 -11.01
CA ASP A 99 7.14 4.07 -12.44
C ASP A 99 5.87 4.02 -13.29
N ALA A 100 4.71 3.74 -12.69
CA ALA A 100 3.43 3.70 -13.37
C ALA A 100 2.34 4.51 -12.66
N ASN A 101 1.35 5.00 -13.41
CA ASN A 101 0.33 5.92 -12.93
C ASN A 101 -0.78 5.20 -12.11
N PRO A 102 -0.93 5.46 -10.79
CA PRO A 102 -1.96 4.83 -9.96
C PRO A 102 -3.39 5.31 -10.26
N LEU A 103 -3.56 6.43 -10.95
CA LEU A 103 -4.87 6.91 -11.39
C LEU A 103 -5.43 6.11 -12.58
N GLN A 104 -4.57 5.41 -13.32
CA GLN A 104 -5.00 4.51 -14.40
C GLN A 104 -5.27 3.09 -13.91
N ASN A 105 -4.48 2.62 -12.95
CA ASN A 105 -4.66 1.31 -12.33
C ASN A 105 -4.13 1.35 -10.90
N MET A 106 -5.00 1.07 -9.93
CA MET A 106 -4.65 1.05 -8.51
C MET A 106 -3.52 0.07 -8.17
N ARG A 107 -3.33 -0.99 -8.98
CA ARG A 107 -2.20 -1.91 -8.81
C ARG A 107 -0.84 -1.24 -8.98
N ASN A 108 -0.76 -0.12 -9.71
CA ASN A 108 0.49 0.59 -9.94
C ASN A 108 1.08 1.23 -8.66
N THR A 109 0.35 1.26 -7.54
CA THR A 109 0.90 1.78 -6.27
C THR A 109 2.13 1.02 -5.77
N ASN A 110 2.36 -0.22 -6.23
CA ASN A 110 3.55 -0.99 -5.85
C ASN A 110 4.73 -0.85 -6.83
N THR A 111 4.61 -0.01 -7.87
CA THR A 111 5.71 0.26 -8.84
C THR A 111 6.69 1.29 -8.31
N ILE A 112 7.12 1.12 -7.06
CA ILE A 112 7.89 2.13 -6.33
C ILE A 112 9.31 2.19 -6.88
N ARG A 113 9.64 3.33 -7.47
CA ARG A 113 10.98 3.64 -7.96
C ARG A 113 11.85 4.27 -6.88
N TYR A 114 11.31 5.27 -6.18
CA TYR A 114 12.00 5.98 -5.10
C TYR A 114 11.08 6.25 -3.92
N VAL A 115 11.67 6.29 -2.73
CA VAL A 115 10.99 6.75 -1.51
C VAL A 115 11.80 7.91 -0.94
N MET A 116 11.16 9.06 -0.78
CA MET A 116 11.73 10.17 -0.03
C MET A 116 11.20 10.13 1.40
N LYS A 117 12.12 10.20 2.37
CA LYS A 117 11.79 10.29 3.80
C LYS A 117 12.55 11.45 4.41
N ASN A 118 11.81 12.46 4.87
CA ASN A 118 12.32 13.68 5.48
C ASN A 118 13.48 14.29 4.65
N GLY A 119 13.24 14.43 3.34
CA GLY A 119 14.19 15.03 2.39
C GLY A 119 15.37 14.15 1.96
N ARG A 120 15.47 12.91 2.44
CA ARG A 120 16.44 11.92 1.96
C ARG A 120 15.76 10.97 0.99
N LEU A 121 16.34 10.82 -0.20
CA LEU A 121 15.80 9.98 -1.27
C LEU A 121 16.50 8.63 -1.25
N TYR A 122 15.70 7.56 -1.32
CA TYR A 122 16.13 6.18 -1.34
C TYR A 122 15.66 5.47 -2.59
N ASP A 123 16.51 4.61 -3.15
CA ASP A 123 16.15 3.66 -4.20
C ASP A 123 15.20 2.58 -3.66
N GLY A 124 14.11 2.31 -4.39
CA GLY A 124 13.03 1.43 -3.94
C GLY A 124 13.43 -0.03 -3.75
N ASP A 125 14.36 -0.52 -4.57
CA ASP A 125 14.77 -1.92 -4.57
C ASP A 125 15.97 -2.17 -3.65
N THR A 126 16.90 -1.23 -3.61
CA THR A 126 18.19 -1.41 -2.91
C THR A 126 18.25 -0.73 -1.55
N LEU A 127 17.35 0.23 -1.28
CA LEU A 127 17.39 1.12 -0.12
C LEU A 127 18.67 1.98 -0.05
N ASP A 128 19.41 2.09 -1.16
CA ASP A 128 20.52 3.01 -1.28
C ASP A 128 20.02 4.44 -1.12
N GLU A 129 20.70 5.25 -0.29
CA GLU A 129 20.42 6.68 -0.22
C GLU A 129 21.00 7.35 -1.47
N VAL A 130 20.15 7.70 -2.43
CA VAL A 130 20.57 8.34 -3.69
C VAL A 130 20.77 9.85 -3.53
N TRP A 131 20.13 10.47 -2.53
CA TRP A 131 20.29 11.89 -2.21
C TRP A 131 20.04 12.15 -0.71
N PRO A 132 20.80 13.03 -0.03
CA PRO A 132 21.90 13.85 -0.57
C PRO A 132 23.27 13.17 -0.53
N ARG A 133 23.45 12.09 0.25
CA ARG A 133 24.80 11.55 0.53
C ARG A 133 25.31 10.52 -0.47
N GLN A 134 24.45 9.98 -1.35
CA GLN A 134 24.82 8.92 -2.32
C GLN A 134 25.50 7.73 -1.64
N LYS A 135 24.81 7.11 -0.67
CA LYS A 135 25.35 6.06 0.19
C LYS A 135 24.67 4.72 -0.08
N LYS A 136 25.49 3.69 -0.33
CA LYS A 136 25.01 2.30 -0.41
C LYS A 136 24.40 1.84 0.91
N ALA A 137 23.28 1.11 0.83
CA ALA A 137 22.68 0.45 1.98
C ALA A 137 23.69 -0.52 2.60
N GLY A 138 23.85 -0.45 3.93
CA GLY A 138 24.61 -1.46 4.67
C GLY A 138 23.80 -2.74 4.83
N PRO A 139 24.41 -3.83 5.32
CA PRO A 139 23.69 -5.07 5.58
C PRO A 139 22.62 -4.86 6.65
N PHE A 140 21.36 -5.09 6.27
CA PHE A 140 20.23 -5.02 7.19
C PHE A 140 20.18 -6.23 8.11
N TYR A 141 19.58 -6.10 9.30
CA TYR A 141 19.55 -7.20 10.27
C TYR A 141 18.82 -8.45 9.72
N TRP A 142 17.84 -8.27 8.81
CA TRP A 142 17.12 -9.36 8.13
C TRP A 142 17.88 -9.95 6.93
N GLN A 143 19.05 -9.41 6.58
CA GLN A 143 19.95 -9.94 5.55
C GLN A 143 21.17 -10.65 6.15
N ARG A 144 21.34 -10.61 7.48
CA ARG A 144 22.44 -11.28 8.17
C ARG A 144 22.12 -12.76 8.33
N GLU A 145 23.15 -13.61 8.33
CA GLU A 145 23.01 -15.04 8.65
C GLU A 145 22.27 -15.20 10.00
N GLY A 146 21.20 -16.00 9.99
CA GLY A 146 20.30 -16.17 11.13
C GLY A 146 19.00 -15.36 11.09
N ALA A 147 18.77 -14.55 10.04
CA ALA A 147 17.45 -13.98 9.78
C ALA A 147 16.41 -15.11 9.59
N PRO A 148 15.21 -15.04 10.22
CA PRO A 148 14.21 -16.06 10.06
C PRO A 148 13.86 -16.19 8.58
N ALA A 149 14.04 -17.39 8.02
CA ALA A 149 13.72 -17.70 6.64
C ALA A 149 12.19 -17.62 6.44
N THR A 150 11.65 -16.44 6.15
CA THR A 150 10.26 -16.32 5.73
C THR A 150 10.19 -16.77 4.27
N ALA A 151 9.60 -17.94 4.04
CA ALA A 151 9.31 -18.50 2.72
C ALA A 151 8.22 -17.73 1.94
N ALA A 152 8.10 -16.42 2.15
CA ALA A 152 7.14 -15.55 1.47
C ALA A 152 7.90 -14.66 0.48
N GLY A 153 8.57 -15.29 -0.49
CA GLY A 153 9.07 -14.60 -1.67
C GLY A 153 7.92 -14.35 -2.63
N VAL A 154 7.51 -13.09 -2.79
CA VAL A 154 6.77 -12.65 -3.98
C VAL A 154 7.83 -12.20 -4.97
N ARG A 155 7.97 -12.94 -6.07
CA ARG A 155 8.65 -12.49 -7.28
C ARG A 155 7.73 -11.57 -8.07
#